data_AF-A0A4U8Q4C9-F1
#
_entry.id   AF-A0A4U8Q4C9-F1
#
_cell.length_a   1.000
_cell.length_b   1.000
_cell.length_c   1.000
_cell.angle_alpha   90.00
_cell.angle_beta   90.00
_cell.angle_gamma   90.00
#
_symmetry.space_group_name_H-M   'P 1'
#
loop_
_entity.id
_entity.type
_entity.pdbx_description
1 polymer ?
#
loop_
_entity_poly.entity_id
_entity_poly.type
_entity_poly.pdbx_seq_one_letter_code
_entity_poly.pdbx_strand_id
1 'polypeptide(L)'
;MLKAILDKVKEADLILIGIGTDFKGAHKKEDVKKAYDKLKELVGGKSYFVVTLNTDDFIYESVLEKERIVAPCGSDAVNNVVTNENYDESIYLPQWEVYTKWLQNTLNRKLCILELGVGFQYPSVIRWPFEKTAYFNQKSSFIRVHDKLAQLTPEIRERSISVSQNPVSLLIEE
;
A
#
# COMPACT_ATOMS: atom_id res chain seq x y z
N MET A 1 12.88 1.93 -13.78
CA MET A 1 12.08 2.53 -12.67
C MET A 1 12.18 1.72 -11.38
N LEU A 2 12.02 0.39 -11.44
CA LEU A 2 12.08 -0.49 -10.26
C LEU A 2 13.36 -0.31 -9.42
N LYS A 3 14.52 -0.08 -10.05
CA LYS A 3 15.78 0.23 -9.34
C LYS A 3 15.67 1.43 -8.39
N ALA A 4 15.05 2.53 -8.82
CA ALA A 4 14.91 3.72 -7.98
C ALA A 4 13.98 3.48 -6.77
N ILE A 5 12.94 2.66 -6.97
CA ILE A 5 12.06 2.21 -5.88
C ILE A 5 12.85 1.36 -4.89
N LEU A 6 13.64 0.41 -5.39
CA LEU A 6 14.47 -0.47 -4.58
C LEU A 6 15.50 0.33 -3.78
N ASP A 7 16.13 1.35 -4.37
CA ASP A 7 17.08 2.21 -3.68
C ASP A 7 16.41 2.97 -2.52
N LYS A 8 15.21 3.53 -2.74
CA LYS A 8 14.43 4.18 -1.66
C LYS A 8 14.00 3.23 -0.56
N VAL A 9 13.61 2.01 -0.92
CA VAL A 9 13.30 0.96 0.07
C VAL A 9 14.53 0.51 0.84
N LYS A 10 15.71 0.46 0.22
CA LYS A 10 16.98 0.16 0.91
C LYS A 10 17.37 1.26 1.90
N GLU A 11 17.17 2.52 1.55
CA GLU A 11 17.47 3.68 2.39
C GLU A 11 16.57 3.83 3.63
N ALA A 12 15.36 3.23 3.59
CA ALA A 12 14.36 3.38 4.63
C ALA A 12 14.51 2.38 5.79
N ASP A 13 14.13 2.81 6.98
CA ASP A 13 14.03 1.99 8.20
C ASP A 13 12.70 1.22 8.25
N LEU A 14 11.65 1.81 7.67
CA LEU A 14 10.28 1.30 7.65
C LEU A 14 9.65 1.47 6.28
N ILE A 15 8.64 0.66 5.99
CA ILE A 15 7.89 0.75 4.74
C ILE A 15 6.38 0.76 5.03
N LEU A 16 5.70 1.83 4.64
CA LEU A 16 4.24 1.91 4.68
C LEU A 16 3.70 1.64 3.28
N ILE A 17 2.82 0.65 3.13
CA ILE A 17 2.34 0.19 1.83
C ILE A 17 0.84 0.42 1.76
N GLY A 18 0.41 1.03 0.66
CA GLY A 18 -0.99 1.32 0.38
C GLY A 18 -1.37 0.65 -0.93
N ILE A 19 -2.34 -0.26 -0.89
CA ILE A 19 -2.78 -1.04 -2.05
C ILE A 19 -4.20 -0.64 -2.38
N GLY A 20 -4.39 -0.08 -3.56
CA GLY A 20 -5.70 0.39 -4.00
C GLY A 20 -6.38 -0.56 -4.98
N THR A 21 -7.61 -0.18 -5.30
CA THR A 21 -8.54 -0.92 -6.17
C THR A 21 -8.01 -1.12 -7.59
N ASP A 22 -7.10 -0.25 -8.04
CA ASP A 22 -6.53 -0.30 -9.39
C ASP A 22 -5.22 -1.11 -9.42
N PHE A 23 -4.83 -1.75 -8.30
CA PHE A 23 -3.63 -2.58 -8.21
C PHE A 23 -3.64 -3.70 -9.25
N LYS A 24 -4.71 -4.50 -9.27
CA LYS A 24 -4.86 -5.67 -10.14
C LYS A 24 -4.94 -5.32 -11.62
N GLY A 25 -5.59 -4.22 -11.99
CA GLY A 25 -5.85 -3.89 -13.39
C GLY A 25 -6.49 -5.07 -14.16
N ALA A 26 -5.94 -5.39 -15.33
CA ALA A 26 -6.40 -6.51 -16.18
C ALA A 26 -5.72 -7.86 -15.85
N HIS A 27 -4.89 -7.92 -14.81
CA HIS A 27 -4.10 -9.10 -14.49
C HIS A 27 -4.96 -10.21 -13.85
N LYS A 28 -4.58 -11.46 -14.16
CA LYS A 28 -5.16 -12.66 -13.52
C LYS A 28 -4.62 -12.85 -12.11
N LYS A 29 -5.31 -13.67 -11.32
CA LYS A 29 -5.00 -13.91 -9.91
C LYS A 29 -3.55 -14.35 -9.68
N GLU A 30 -2.99 -15.18 -10.57
CA GLU A 30 -1.63 -15.71 -10.43
C GLU A 30 -0.58 -14.60 -10.54
N ASP A 31 -0.79 -13.62 -11.43
CA ASP A 31 0.11 -12.49 -11.61
C ASP A 31 0.03 -11.53 -10.43
N VAL A 32 -1.19 -11.32 -9.89
CA VAL A 32 -1.42 -10.52 -8.67
C VAL A 32 -0.71 -11.15 -7.47
N LYS A 33 -0.84 -12.46 -7.30
CA LYS A 33 -0.13 -13.20 -6.25
C LYS A 33 1.38 -13.06 -6.41
N LYS A 34 1.91 -13.24 -7.63
CA LYS A 34 3.34 -13.05 -7.93
C LYS A 34 3.79 -11.62 -7.59
N ALA A 35 2.97 -10.61 -7.85
CA ALA A 35 3.28 -9.22 -7.49
C ALA A 35 3.35 -9.02 -5.97
N TYR A 36 2.44 -9.60 -5.18
CA TYR A 36 2.54 -9.56 -3.71
C TYR A 36 3.78 -10.29 -3.19
N ASP A 37 4.13 -11.44 -3.77
CA ASP A 37 5.34 -12.18 -3.40
C ASP A 37 6.60 -11.33 -3.72
N LYS A 38 6.63 -10.68 -4.89
CA LYS A 38 7.69 -9.74 -5.27
C LYS A 38 7.74 -8.51 -4.37
N LEU A 39 6.59 -8.00 -3.92
CA LEU A 39 6.53 -6.93 -2.94
C LEU A 39 7.17 -7.37 -1.62
N LYS A 40 6.93 -8.60 -1.16
CA LYS A 40 7.60 -9.16 0.02
C LYS A 40 9.11 -9.27 -0.17
N GLU A 41 9.58 -9.73 -1.33
CA GLU A 41 11.02 -9.76 -1.65
C GLU A 41 11.64 -8.36 -1.59
N LEU A 42 10.93 -7.36 -2.15
CA LEU A 42 11.38 -5.98 -2.20
C LEU A 42 11.53 -5.35 -0.82
N VAL A 43 10.58 -5.60 0.10
CA VAL A 43 10.67 -5.12 1.49
C VAL A 43 11.71 -5.89 2.33
N GLY A 44 11.95 -7.15 1.98
CA GLY A 44 12.87 -8.04 2.68
C GLY A 44 12.53 -8.18 4.17
N GLY A 45 13.57 -8.08 5.01
CA GLY A 45 13.44 -8.15 6.48
C GLY A 45 13.03 -6.85 7.18
N LYS A 46 12.71 -5.77 6.43
CA LYS A 46 12.37 -4.48 7.04
C LYS A 46 11.02 -4.53 7.77
N SER A 47 10.83 -3.63 8.74
CA SER A 47 9.52 -3.41 9.34
C SER A 47 8.61 -2.74 8.32
N TYR A 48 7.44 -3.31 8.08
CA TYR A 48 6.47 -2.78 7.13
C TYR A 48 5.04 -2.99 7.63
N PHE A 49 4.11 -2.21 7.08
CA PHE A 49 2.67 -2.40 7.27
C PHE A 49 1.94 -2.14 5.96
N VAL A 50 0.89 -2.91 5.69
CA VAL A 50 0.05 -2.82 4.49
C VAL A 50 -1.36 -2.39 4.88
N VAL A 51 -1.86 -1.37 4.18
CA VAL A 51 -3.27 -1.01 4.16
C VAL A 51 -3.79 -1.33 2.75
N THR A 52 -4.84 -2.14 2.64
CA THR A 52 -5.43 -2.52 1.34
C THR A 52 -6.90 -2.12 1.25
N LEU A 53 -7.31 -1.64 0.07
CA LEU A 53 -8.71 -1.42 -0.29
C LEU A 53 -9.34 -2.63 -0.99
N ASN A 54 -8.52 -3.60 -1.42
CA ASN A 54 -8.99 -4.78 -2.13
C ASN A 54 -9.66 -5.75 -1.16
N THR A 55 -10.84 -6.25 -1.53
CA THR A 55 -11.63 -7.22 -0.76
C THR A 55 -11.50 -8.65 -1.30
N ASP A 56 -10.81 -8.84 -2.44
CA ASP A 56 -10.66 -10.13 -3.13
C ASP A 56 -9.83 -11.18 -2.38
N ASP A 57 -9.27 -10.80 -1.23
CA ASP A 57 -8.46 -11.63 -0.33
C ASP A 57 -7.17 -12.23 -0.93
N PHE A 58 -6.80 -11.89 -2.17
CA PHE A 58 -5.63 -12.46 -2.85
C PHE A 58 -4.32 -12.16 -2.10
N ILE A 59 -4.28 -11.05 -1.36
CA ILE A 59 -3.12 -10.68 -0.55
C ILE A 59 -2.81 -11.72 0.54
N TYR A 60 -3.83 -12.39 1.08
CA TYR A 60 -3.67 -13.39 2.15
C TYR A 60 -3.19 -14.75 1.64
N GLU A 61 -3.13 -14.95 0.33
CA GLU A 61 -2.53 -16.12 -0.32
C GLU A 61 -1.03 -15.91 -0.64
N SER A 62 -0.52 -14.69 -0.44
CA SER A 62 0.90 -14.36 -0.65
C SER A 62 1.78 -14.70 0.55
N VAL A 63 3.09 -14.46 0.42
CA VAL A 63 4.07 -14.60 1.52
C VAL A 63 4.09 -13.40 2.49
N LEU A 64 3.24 -12.40 2.32
CA LEU A 64 3.13 -11.28 3.26
C LEU A 64 2.56 -11.76 4.61
N GLU A 65 3.14 -11.26 5.70
CA GLU A 65 2.72 -11.60 7.06
C GLU A 65 1.34 -10.98 7.36
N LYS A 66 0.33 -11.83 7.67
CA LYS A 66 -1.07 -11.41 7.85
C LYS A 66 -1.24 -10.37 8.96
N GLU A 67 -0.43 -10.46 10.00
CA GLU A 67 -0.41 -9.55 11.14
C GLU A 67 0.08 -8.14 10.78
N ARG A 68 0.63 -7.96 9.57
CA ARG A 68 1.08 -6.67 9.01
C ARG A 68 0.14 -6.10 7.96
N ILE A 69 -1.05 -6.69 7.79
CA ILE A 69 -2.04 -6.27 6.79
C ILE A 69 -3.30 -5.80 7.52
N VAL A 70 -3.88 -4.68 7.08
CA VAL A 70 -5.24 -4.28 7.44
C VAL A 70 -6.06 -4.04 6.17
N ALA A 71 -7.32 -4.50 6.16
CA ALA A 71 -8.25 -4.38 5.04
C ALA A 71 -9.53 -3.64 5.46
N PRO A 72 -9.51 -2.30 5.56
CA PRO A 72 -10.65 -1.50 6.03
C PRO A 72 -11.84 -1.47 5.06
N CYS A 73 -11.71 -2.03 3.85
CA CYS A 73 -12.85 -2.18 2.94
C CYS A 73 -13.53 -3.56 3.07
N GLY A 74 -12.97 -4.44 3.90
CA GLY A 74 -13.53 -5.75 4.17
C GLY A 74 -12.86 -6.91 3.41
N SER A 75 -13.56 -8.04 3.37
CA SER A 75 -13.12 -9.32 2.83
C SER A 75 -14.31 -10.07 2.22
N ASP A 76 -14.14 -10.54 0.98
CA ASP A 76 -15.13 -11.33 0.26
C ASP A 76 -15.31 -12.71 0.94
N ALA A 77 -14.25 -13.31 1.45
CA ALA A 77 -14.25 -14.65 2.06
C ALA A 77 -15.16 -14.78 3.29
N VAL A 78 -15.38 -13.68 4.02
CA VAL A 78 -16.28 -13.64 5.19
C VAL A 78 -17.58 -12.86 4.91
N ASN A 79 -17.83 -12.48 3.66
CA ASN A 79 -18.99 -11.72 3.22
C ASN A 79 -19.21 -10.40 4.00
N ASN A 80 -18.11 -9.72 4.33
CA ASN A 80 -18.15 -8.41 4.97
C ASN A 80 -17.35 -7.42 4.13
N VAL A 81 -18.02 -6.70 3.23
CA VAL A 81 -17.40 -5.69 2.37
C VAL A 81 -18.11 -4.35 2.51
N VAL A 82 -17.38 -3.26 2.31
CA VAL A 82 -17.85 -1.87 2.53
C VAL A 82 -19.08 -1.48 1.69
N THR A 83 -19.39 -2.24 0.63
CA THR A 83 -20.58 -2.04 -0.20
C THR A 83 -21.83 -2.76 0.32
N ASN A 84 -21.70 -3.65 1.32
CA ASN A 84 -22.83 -4.34 1.91
C ASN A 84 -23.58 -3.42 2.87
N GLU A 85 -24.92 -3.53 2.92
CA GLU A 85 -25.75 -2.73 3.83
C GLU A 85 -25.44 -2.97 5.31
N ASN A 86 -25.00 -4.19 5.64
CA ASN A 86 -24.65 -4.64 6.99
C ASN A 86 -23.13 -4.73 7.22
N TYR A 87 -22.36 -3.87 6.55
CA TYR A 87 -20.91 -3.80 6.74
C TYR A 87 -20.55 -3.55 8.21
N ASP A 88 -19.75 -4.44 8.79
CA ASP A 88 -19.31 -4.40 10.17
C ASP A 88 -17.83 -4.02 10.27
N GLU A 89 -17.58 -2.81 10.76
CA GLU A 89 -16.23 -2.29 10.96
C GLU A 89 -15.48 -3.02 12.07
N SER A 90 -16.19 -3.61 13.05
CA SER A 90 -15.58 -4.28 14.20
C SER A 90 -14.64 -5.42 13.81
N ILE A 91 -14.82 -5.97 12.60
CA ILE A 91 -13.97 -7.01 12.02
C ILE A 91 -12.53 -6.51 11.79
N TYR A 92 -12.33 -5.28 11.31
CA TYR A 92 -10.99 -4.76 11.01
C TYR A 92 -10.43 -3.83 12.09
N LEU A 93 -11.29 -3.29 12.98
CA LEU A 93 -10.88 -2.32 14.01
C LEU A 93 -9.70 -2.79 14.88
N PRO A 94 -9.62 -4.04 15.37
CA PRO A 94 -8.46 -4.49 16.15
C PRO A 94 -7.14 -4.37 15.37
N GLN A 95 -7.16 -4.73 14.08
CA GLN A 95 -6.00 -4.66 13.21
C GLN A 95 -5.69 -3.21 12.79
N TRP A 96 -6.70 -2.35 12.70
CA TRP A 96 -6.54 -0.91 12.52
C TRP A 96 -5.83 -0.25 13.69
N GLU A 97 -6.10 -0.68 14.92
CA GLU A 97 -5.34 -0.21 16.09
C GLU A 97 -3.87 -0.59 16.02
N VAL A 98 -3.55 -1.80 15.55
CA VAL A 98 -2.16 -2.24 15.33
C VAL A 98 -1.49 -1.35 14.28
N TYR A 99 -2.16 -1.12 13.14
CA TYR A 99 -1.70 -0.22 12.09
C TYR A 99 -1.43 1.20 12.61
N THR A 100 -2.39 1.80 13.32
CA THR A 100 -2.26 3.18 13.80
C THR A 100 -1.14 3.32 14.85
N LYS A 101 -0.99 2.35 15.76
CA LYS A 101 0.16 2.28 16.68
C LYS A 101 1.48 2.13 15.93
N TRP A 102 1.54 1.28 14.89
CA TRP A 102 2.73 1.14 14.05
C TRP A 102 3.06 2.45 13.33
N LEU A 103 2.06 3.13 12.76
CA LEU A 103 2.20 4.39 12.04
C LEU A 103 2.75 5.51 12.93
N GLN A 104 2.27 5.62 14.18
CA GLN A 104 2.80 6.59 15.14
C GLN A 104 4.31 6.40 15.38
N ASN A 105 4.78 5.15 15.38
CA ASN A 105 6.21 4.82 15.55
C ASN A 105 7.07 5.12 14.31
N THR A 106 6.47 5.57 13.20
CA THR A 106 7.21 5.97 11.98
C THR A 106 7.66 7.43 11.98
N LEU A 107 7.10 8.25 12.87
CA LEU A 107 7.40 9.68 12.93
C LEU A 107 8.90 9.91 13.16
N ASN A 108 9.47 10.87 12.42
CA ASN A 108 10.90 11.22 12.49
C ASN A 108 11.88 10.06 12.17
N ARG A 109 11.40 8.98 11.54
CA ARG A 109 12.22 7.88 11.00
C ARG A 109 12.26 7.93 9.48
N LYS A 110 13.24 7.26 8.86
CA LYS A 110 13.28 7.14 7.40
C LYS A 110 12.18 6.17 6.96
N LEU A 111 11.05 6.72 6.52
CA LEU A 111 9.88 5.96 6.10
C LEU A 111 9.80 5.96 4.57
N CYS A 112 9.73 4.79 3.94
CA CYS A 112 9.33 4.70 2.54
C CYS A 112 7.82 4.45 2.47
N ILE A 113 7.07 5.37 1.87
CA ILE A 113 5.65 5.22 1.61
C ILE A 113 5.50 4.74 0.16
N LEU A 114 4.90 3.56 -0.04
CA LEU A 114 4.70 2.92 -1.32
C LEU A 114 3.21 2.78 -1.61
N GLU A 115 2.71 3.60 -2.53
CA GLU A 115 1.31 3.65 -2.94
C GLU A 115 1.15 2.96 -4.32
N LEU A 116 0.39 1.86 -4.35
CA LEU A 116 0.26 0.97 -5.50
C LEU A 116 -1.21 0.90 -5.93
N GLY A 117 -1.54 1.52 -7.06
CA GLY A 117 -2.88 1.45 -7.66
C GLY A 117 -3.97 2.13 -6.82
N VAL A 118 -3.60 3.13 -6.03
CA VAL A 118 -4.55 3.87 -5.18
C VAL A 118 -5.17 5.02 -5.96
N GLY A 119 -6.43 4.81 -6.37
CA GLY A 119 -7.25 5.82 -7.01
C GLY A 119 -8.03 6.70 -6.02
N PHE A 120 -9.25 7.10 -6.43
CA PHE A 120 -10.14 7.98 -5.66
C PHE A 120 -11.42 7.30 -5.17
N GLN A 121 -11.50 5.96 -5.17
CA GLN A 121 -12.69 5.26 -4.65
C GLN A 121 -12.88 5.48 -3.14
N TYR A 122 -11.80 5.34 -2.35
CA TYR A 122 -11.80 5.59 -0.90
C TYR A 122 -10.54 6.39 -0.46
N PRO A 123 -10.39 7.65 -0.92
CA PRO A 123 -9.15 8.40 -0.74
C PRO A 123 -8.85 8.74 0.72
N SER A 124 -9.88 8.79 1.58
CA SER A 124 -9.76 8.99 3.03
C SER A 124 -9.12 7.83 3.78
N VAL A 125 -9.02 6.64 3.16
CA VAL A 125 -8.40 5.45 3.79
C VAL A 125 -6.90 5.39 3.53
N ILE A 126 -6.46 5.67 2.30
CA ILE A 126 -5.03 5.58 1.91
C ILE A 126 -4.50 6.88 1.34
N ARG A 127 -5.05 7.36 0.21
CA ARG A 127 -4.43 8.43 -0.59
C ARG A 127 -4.13 9.69 0.22
N TRP A 128 -5.15 10.30 0.84
CA TRP A 128 -4.97 11.51 1.64
C TRP A 128 -4.20 11.25 2.94
N PRO A 129 -4.47 10.18 3.71
CA PRO A 129 -3.66 9.87 4.89
C PRO A 129 -2.17 9.66 4.60
N PHE A 130 -1.83 9.04 3.47
CA PHE A 130 -0.45 8.77 3.09
C PHE A 130 0.26 10.03 2.61
N GLU A 131 -0.41 10.87 1.81
CA GLU A 131 0.08 12.20 1.45
C GLU A 131 0.32 13.06 2.71
N LYS A 132 -0.63 13.03 3.65
CA LYS A 132 -0.52 13.73 4.95
C LYS A 132 0.66 13.19 5.77
N THR A 133 0.85 11.86 5.79
CA THR A 133 1.99 11.23 6.47
C THR A 133 3.32 11.70 5.86
N ALA A 134 3.41 11.74 4.53
CA ALA A 134 4.59 12.24 3.83
C ALA A 134 4.84 13.73 4.10
N TYR A 135 3.78 14.53 4.14
CA TYR A 135 3.85 15.96 4.44
C TYR A 135 4.41 16.23 5.84
N PHE A 136 3.98 15.50 6.87
CA PHE A 136 4.48 15.69 8.23
C PHE A 136 5.84 15.03 8.48
N ASN A 137 6.08 13.83 7.95
CA ASN A 137 7.37 13.16 8.11
C ASN A 137 8.36 13.60 7.03
N GLN A 138 9.13 14.66 7.30
CA GLN A 138 10.11 15.20 6.36
C GLN A 138 11.27 14.24 6.01
N LYS A 139 11.44 13.14 6.76
CA LYS A 139 12.41 12.07 6.44
C LYS A 139 11.83 10.97 5.55
N SER A 140 10.56 11.05 5.17
CA SER A 140 9.96 10.05 4.31
C SER A 140 10.34 10.23 2.84
N SER A 141 10.31 9.14 2.09
CA SER A 141 10.16 9.14 0.64
C SER A 141 8.77 8.64 0.27
N PHE A 142 8.22 9.12 -0.84
CA PHE A 142 6.88 8.73 -1.29
C PHE A 142 6.92 8.21 -2.72
N ILE A 143 6.41 7.02 -2.96
CA ILE A 143 6.43 6.38 -4.27
C ILE A 143 4.99 6.10 -4.66
N ARG A 144 4.55 6.65 -5.77
CA ARG A 144 3.19 6.44 -6.31
C ARG A 144 3.29 5.74 -7.65
N VAL A 145 2.65 4.57 -7.73
CA VAL A 145 2.57 3.76 -8.95
C VAL A 145 1.10 3.65 -9.34
N HIS A 146 0.75 4.23 -10.48
CA HIS A 146 -0.61 4.19 -11.02
C HIS A 146 -0.58 4.45 -12.53
N ASP A 147 -1.37 3.75 -13.32
CA ASP A 147 -1.42 3.93 -14.78
C ASP A 147 -1.84 5.36 -15.21
N LYS A 148 -2.84 5.94 -14.54
CA LYS A 148 -3.50 7.21 -14.90
C LYS A 148 -3.39 8.29 -13.82
N LEU A 149 -3.36 7.90 -12.55
CA LEU A 149 -3.50 8.81 -11.40
C LEU A 149 -2.19 9.00 -10.62
N ALA A 150 -1.05 8.95 -11.31
CA ALA A 150 0.28 9.03 -10.71
C ALA A 150 0.72 10.45 -10.30
N GLN A 151 -0.12 11.47 -10.47
CA GLN A 151 0.22 12.86 -10.17
C GLN A 151 0.56 13.04 -8.67
N LEU A 152 1.51 13.91 -8.37
CA LEU A 152 1.99 14.22 -7.02
C LEU A 152 1.60 15.64 -6.64
N THR A 153 1.30 15.86 -5.36
CA THR A 153 1.07 17.21 -4.83
C THR A 153 2.39 17.98 -4.71
N PRO A 154 2.40 19.31 -4.89
CA PRO A 154 3.62 20.11 -4.86
C PRO A 154 4.45 19.94 -3.58
N GLU A 155 3.79 19.78 -2.43
CA GLU A 155 4.39 19.80 -1.10
C GLU A 155 5.29 18.59 -0.82
N ILE A 156 5.06 17.46 -1.49
CA ILE A 156 5.84 16.22 -1.30
C ILE A 156 6.69 15.88 -2.53
N ARG A 157 6.55 16.63 -3.63
CA ARG A 157 7.09 16.28 -4.95
C ARG A 157 8.58 16.02 -4.95
N GLU A 158 9.37 16.82 -4.24
CA GLU A 158 10.84 16.70 -4.21
C GLU A 158 11.34 15.40 -3.57
N ARG A 159 10.54 14.80 -2.68
CA ARG A 159 10.85 13.53 -2.00
C ARG A 159 10.09 12.35 -2.60
N SER A 160 9.50 12.55 -3.78
CA SER A 160 8.57 11.60 -4.38
C SER A 160 9.03 11.04 -5.72
N ILE A 161 8.62 9.80 -6.00
CA ILE A 161 8.74 9.14 -7.29
C ILE A 161 7.32 8.87 -7.80
N SER A 162 7.03 9.31 -9.02
CA SER A 162 5.78 9.01 -9.74
C SER A 162 6.07 8.02 -10.86
N VAL A 163 5.27 6.96 -10.95
CA VAL A 163 5.39 5.91 -11.97
C VAL A 163 4.04 5.72 -12.65
N SER A 164 3.96 6.12 -13.92
CA SER A 164 2.76 5.99 -14.76
C SER A 164 2.65 4.59 -15.37
N GLN A 165 2.47 3.56 -14.53
CA GLN A 165 2.37 2.15 -14.92
C GLN A 165 1.42 1.41 -13.98
N ASN A 166 0.87 0.27 -14.42
CA ASN A 166 0.15 -0.62 -13.52
C ASN A 166 1.13 -1.25 -12.49
N PRO A 167 0.76 -1.32 -11.19
CA PRO A 167 1.63 -1.88 -10.16
C PRO A 167 2.02 -3.35 -10.34
N VAL A 168 1.09 -4.20 -10.76
CA VAL A 168 1.35 -5.63 -10.98
C VAL A 168 2.36 -5.77 -12.11
N SER A 169 2.15 -5.11 -13.26
CA SER A 169 3.13 -5.07 -14.35
C SER A 169 4.52 -4.65 -13.86
N LEU A 170 4.62 -3.55 -13.11
CA LEU A 170 5.90 -3.02 -12.61
C LEU A 170 6.62 -4.00 -11.66
N LEU A 171 5.89 -4.72 -10.80
CA LEU A 171 6.46 -5.61 -9.79
C LEU A 171 6.91 -6.96 -10.36
N ILE A 172 6.28 -7.43 -11.44
CA ILE A 172 6.60 -8.71 -12.07
C ILE A 172 7.48 -8.58 -13.31
N GLU A 173 7.78 -7.35 -13.74
CA GLU A 173 8.75 -7.03 -14.79
C GLU A 173 10.16 -7.51 -14.36
N GLU A 174 10.89 -8.13 -15.29
CA GLU A 174 12.25 -8.65 -15.06
C GLU A 174 13.31 -7.53 -15.02
#